data_AF-A0A932QMR9-F1
#
_entry.id   AF-A0A932QMR9-F1
#
_cell.length_a   1.000
_cell.length_b   1.000
_cell.length_c   1.000
_cell.angle_alpha   90.00
_cell.angle_beta   90.00
_cell.angle_gamma   90.00
#
_symmetry.space_group_name_H-M   'P 1'
#
loop_
_entity.id
_entity.type
_entity.pdbx_description
1 polymer ?
#
loop_
_entity_poly.entity_id
_entity_poly.type
_entity_poly.pdbx_seq_one_letter_code
_entity_poly.pdbx_strand_id
1 'polypeptide(L)'
;MWNILLGFFILVLFGVLIHGQKPLGNSFSHYATEIFTRCANRQFTPACYDEEIPKLMDRPTNLTMEETFEVTRLIQKKDSKYLYCHVLAHSLSYKETGKDLTKWKDVVARCPTTMCNNGCQHGALMRRFNSETLTDAEITKVTPDLANVCEPRGKWHPVEVERSMCYHALGHLNMFVTGADVKKSVGLCQNVGTKPDGRNYIQTCTEGTLMTIYQPLEAEDRALVKGIVPTKESMASFCKQFMGEAYHACHRESWPLFVDQVHRPDGLVAFCSYTDDMSEQRKCYATALNIITVYLVIGNENKTDKISDFCRALPGDFGNLCFASAARRMVQIDPKLITGALAICVKAAHYQLGDQCFNELIRFSSLTYHKGSEDIGRYCGTFPGAWREKCLQNNQ
;
A
#
# COMPACT_ATOMS: atom_id res chain seq x y z
N MET A 1 -35.27 -13.19 -67.91
CA MET A 1 -33.95 -13.23 -67.23
C MET A 1 -33.84 -12.09 -66.23
N TRP A 2 -34.66 -12.13 -65.18
CA TRP A 2 -34.72 -11.22 -64.05
C TRP A 2 -35.33 -12.10 -62.96
N ASN A 3 -34.56 -12.51 -61.94
CA ASN A 3 -34.97 -13.21 -60.69
C ASN A 3 -33.86 -14.11 -60.07
N ILE A 4 -32.57 -13.90 -60.34
CA ILE A 4 -31.46 -14.65 -59.69
C ILE A 4 -30.41 -13.71 -59.07
N LEU A 5 -30.83 -12.52 -58.58
CA LEU A 5 -29.88 -11.54 -58.00
C LEU A 5 -30.27 -11.00 -56.62
N LEU A 6 -31.32 -11.53 -55.97
CA LEU A 6 -31.69 -11.12 -54.61
C LEU A 6 -31.34 -12.14 -53.51
N GLY A 7 -30.90 -13.35 -53.87
CA GLY A 7 -30.67 -14.44 -52.90
C GLY A 7 -29.30 -14.44 -52.20
N PHE A 8 -28.31 -13.69 -52.71
CA PHE A 8 -26.93 -13.78 -52.20
C PHE A 8 -26.50 -12.62 -51.29
N PHE A 9 -27.30 -11.54 -51.20
CA PHE A 9 -26.94 -10.37 -50.39
C PHE A 9 -27.45 -10.41 -48.94
N ILE A 10 -28.38 -11.31 -48.60
CA ILE A 10 -28.93 -11.42 -47.23
C ILE A 10 -28.08 -12.35 -46.33
N LEU A 11 -27.33 -13.29 -46.90
CA LEU A 11 -26.48 -14.21 -46.11
C LEU A 11 -25.12 -13.64 -45.71
N VAL A 12 -24.64 -12.55 -46.33
CA VAL A 12 -23.38 -11.89 -45.95
C VAL A 12 -23.60 -10.82 -44.87
N LEU A 13 -24.82 -10.30 -44.71
CA LEU A 13 -25.14 -9.29 -43.69
C LEU A 13 -25.50 -9.88 -42.31
N PHE A 14 -25.83 -11.19 -42.22
CA PHE A 14 -26.02 -11.87 -40.94
C PHE A 14 -24.80 -12.67 -40.46
N GLY A 15 -23.74 -12.79 -41.27
CA GLY A 15 -22.54 -13.57 -40.93
C GLY A 15 -21.42 -12.80 -40.21
N VAL A 16 -21.54 -11.47 -40.03
CA VAL A 16 -20.46 -10.62 -39.49
C VAL A 16 -20.76 -10.04 -38.10
N LEU A 17 -21.95 -10.27 -37.54
CA LEU A 17 -22.34 -9.80 -36.20
C LEU A 17 -22.25 -10.88 -35.10
N ILE A 18 -21.43 -11.91 -35.29
CA ILE A 18 -20.95 -12.77 -34.20
C ILE A 18 -19.48 -12.44 -33.96
N HIS A 19 -19.19 -11.16 -33.67
CA HIS A 19 -17.98 -10.84 -32.91
C HIS A 19 -18.17 -11.41 -31.52
N GLY A 20 -17.60 -12.60 -31.33
CA GLY A 20 -17.65 -13.34 -30.09
C GLY A 20 -17.28 -12.45 -28.91
N GLN A 21 -18.26 -12.20 -28.05
CA GLN A 21 -17.99 -11.95 -26.65
C GLN A 21 -17.28 -13.20 -26.14
N LYS A 22 -15.93 -13.21 -26.19
CA LYS A 22 -15.14 -14.20 -25.47
C LYS A 22 -15.62 -14.13 -24.02
N PRO A 23 -16.01 -15.25 -23.39
CA PRO A 23 -16.38 -15.24 -21.99
C PRO A 23 -15.16 -14.77 -21.19
N LEU A 24 -15.18 -13.49 -20.79
CA LEU A 24 -14.11 -12.77 -20.11
C LEU A 24 -13.65 -13.45 -18.80
N GLY A 25 -14.48 -14.33 -18.23
CA GLY A 25 -14.17 -15.06 -16.99
C GLY A 25 -13.16 -16.20 -17.13
N ASN A 26 -13.04 -16.85 -18.30
CA ASN A 26 -12.16 -18.02 -18.44
C ASN A 26 -10.68 -17.66 -18.72
N SER A 27 -10.38 -16.45 -19.21
CA SER A 27 -9.01 -16.07 -19.57
C SER A 27 -8.13 -15.74 -18.36
N PHE A 28 -8.64 -15.04 -17.34
CA PHE A 28 -7.81 -14.65 -16.19
C PHE A 28 -7.43 -15.84 -15.30
N SER A 29 -8.34 -16.80 -15.15
CA SER A 29 -8.06 -18.05 -14.42
C SER A 29 -6.97 -18.88 -15.08
N HIS A 30 -6.89 -18.85 -16.42
CA HIS A 30 -5.79 -19.47 -17.16
C HIS A 30 -4.45 -18.82 -16.81
N TYR A 31 -4.32 -17.48 -16.92
CA TYR A 31 -3.08 -16.79 -16.56
C TYR A 31 -2.67 -17.01 -15.10
N ALA A 32 -3.63 -16.93 -14.18
CA ALA A 32 -3.38 -17.19 -12.76
C ALA A 32 -2.86 -18.61 -12.52
N THR A 33 -3.42 -19.61 -13.21
CA THR A 33 -3.00 -21.02 -13.08
C THR A 33 -1.62 -21.26 -13.69
N GLU A 34 -1.34 -20.66 -14.84
CA GLU A 34 -0.03 -20.74 -15.49
C GLU A 34 1.07 -20.15 -14.61
N ILE A 35 0.87 -18.92 -14.12
CA ILE A 35 1.83 -18.23 -13.25
C ILE A 35 1.99 -18.99 -11.91
N PHE A 36 0.89 -19.42 -11.30
CA PHE A 36 0.93 -20.23 -10.07
C PHE A 36 1.77 -21.49 -10.25
N THR A 37 1.56 -22.22 -11.34
CA THR A 37 2.31 -23.45 -11.65
C THR A 37 3.79 -23.16 -11.90
N ARG A 38 4.10 -22.10 -12.65
CA ARG A 38 5.47 -21.66 -12.94
C ARG A 38 6.23 -21.30 -11.66
N CYS A 39 5.57 -20.62 -10.72
CA CYS A 39 6.21 -20.15 -9.49
C CYS A 39 6.22 -21.19 -8.36
N ALA A 40 5.47 -22.29 -8.47
CA ALA A 40 5.30 -23.29 -7.40
C ALA A 40 6.63 -23.86 -6.86
N ASN A 41 7.66 -23.96 -7.71
CA ASN A 41 8.96 -24.55 -7.35
C ASN A 41 10.04 -23.51 -7.00
N ARG A 42 9.70 -22.23 -6.94
CA ARG A 42 10.67 -21.18 -6.57
C ARG A 42 10.90 -21.18 -5.06
N GLN A 43 12.14 -20.97 -4.63
CA GLN A 43 12.50 -20.87 -3.21
C GLN A 43 11.70 -19.79 -2.48
N PHE A 44 11.46 -18.66 -3.15
CA PHE A 44 10.62 -17.58 -2.67
C PHE A 44 9.53 -17.25 -3.70
N THR A 45 8.40 -17.95 -3.60
CA THR A 45 7.26 -17.85 -4.52
C THR A 45 6.75 -16.41 -4.71
N PRO A 46 6.61 -15.56 -3.67
CA PRO A 46 6.15 -14.18 -3.84
C PRO A 46 6.96 -13.34 -4.84
N ALA A 47 8.30 -13.44 -4.81
CA ALA A 47 9.13 -12.69 -5.77
C ALA A 47 8.91 -13.16 -7.21
N CYS A 48 8.60 -14.43 -7.44
CA CYS A 48 8.24 -14.92 -8.76
C CYS A 48 6.91 -14.32 -9.24
N TYR A 49 5.93 -14.16 -8.36
CA TYR A 49 4.68 -13.49 -8.70
C TYR A 49 4.88 -12.02 -9.05
N ASP A 50 5.68 -11.32 -8.25
CA ASP A 50 6.03 -9.92 -8.49
C ASP A 50 6.79 -9.73 -9.83
N GLU A 51 7.50 -10.76 -10.31
CA GLU A 51 8.17 -10.77 -11.61
C GLU A 51 7.24 -11.12 -12.78
N GLU A 52 6.42 -12.16 -12.63
CA GLU A 52 5.64 -12.75 -13.74
C GLU A 52 4.34 -12.00 -14.03
N ILE A 53 3.65 -11.50 -13.00
CA ILE A 53 2.34 -10.85 -13.17
C ILE A 53 2.46 -9.56 -14.03
N PRO A 54 3.44 -8.65 -13.82
CA PRO A 54 3.59 -7.45 -14.66
C PRO A 54 3.85 -7.73 -16.14
N LYS A 55 4.31 -8.94 -16.50
CA LYS A 55 4.54 -9.34 -17.91
C LYS A 55 3.22 -9.50 -18.67
N LEU A 56 2.09 -9.69 -17.97
CA LEU A 56 0.77 -9.80 -18.61
C LEU A 56 0.29 -8.48 -19.22
N MET A 57 0.84 -7.35 -18.79
CA MET A 57 0.57 -6.04 -19.38
C MET A 57 1.34 -5.79 -20.67
N ASP A 58 2.34 -6.62 -20.97
CA ASP A 58 3.15 -6.52 -22.19
C ASP A 58 2.52 -7.34 -23.33
N ARG A 59 3.00 -7.14 -24.57
CA ARG A 59 2.57 -7.94 -25.71
C ARG A 59 3.05 -9.40 -25.57
N PRO A 60 2.28 -10.38 -26.09
CA PRO A 60 1.03 -10.24 -26.84
C PRO A 60 -0.23 -10.12 -25.96
N THR A 61 -0.11 -10.31 -24.65
CA THR A 61 -1.25 -10.39 -23.73
C THR A 61 -1.96 -9.05 -23.58
N ASN A 62 -1.21 -7.97 -23.36
CA ASN A 62 -1.67 -6.58 -23.30
C ASN A 62 -2.89 -6.38 -22.36
N LEU A 63 -2.87 -7.00 -21.18
CA LEU A 63 -3.88 -6.75 -20.16
C LEU A 63 -3.79 -5.31 -19.66
N THR A 64 -4.95 -4.79 -19.25
CA THR A 64 -5.04 -3.57 -18.44
C THR A 64 -4.52 -3.82 -17.03
N MET A 65 -4.23 -2.74 -16.30
CA MET A 65 -3.84 -2.79 -14.90
C MET A 65 -4.88 -3.53 -14.03
N GLU A 66 -6.16 -3.26 -14.23
CA GLU A 66 -7.28 -3.83 -13.48
C GLU A 66 -7.44 -5.32 -13.74
N GLU A 67 -7.34 -5.73 -15.01
CA GLU A 67 -7.36 -7.16 -15.38
C GLU A 67 -6.17 -7.90 -14.74
N THR A 68 -5.02 -7.24 -14.64
CA THR A 68 -3.82 -7.81 -14.01
C THR A 68 -3.95 -7.89 -12.49
N PHE A 69 -4.63 -6.93 -11.85
CA PHE A 69 -5.05 -7.05 -10.44
C PHE A 69 -6.05 -8.19 -10.23
N GLU A 70 -6.95 -8.48 -11.18
CA GLU A 70 -7.84 -9.63 -11.06
C GLU A 70 -7.06 -10.96 -11.14
N VAL A 71 -6.08 -11.08 -12.05
CA VAL A 71 -5.16 -12.23 -12.07
C VAL A 71 -4.43 -12.38 -10.74
N THR A 72 -3.94 -11.27 -10.18
CA THR A 72 -3.30 -11.24 -8.85
C THR A 72 -4.23 -11.80 -7.78
N ARG A 73 -5.49 -11.35 -7.74
CA ARG A 73 -6.51 -11.82 -6.79
C ARG A 73 -6.73 -13.33 -6.89
N LEU A 74 -6.75 -13.86 -8.12
CA LEU A 74 -6.89 -15.30 -8.38
C LEU A 74 -5.66 -16.10 -7.91
N ILE A 75 -4.45 -15.56 -8.06
CA ILE A 75 -3.24 -16.18 -7.52
C ILE A 75 -3.27 -16.18 -6.00
N GLN A 76 -3.64 -15.08 -5.34
CA GLN A 76 -3.75 -15.03 -3.87
C GLN A 76 -4.80 -16.00 -3.30
N LYS A 77 -5.85 -16.32 -4.07
CA LYS A 77 -6.81 -17.38 -3.71
C LYS A 77 -6.19 -18.78 -3.78
N LYS A 78 -5.24 -19.01 -4.69
CA LYS A 78 -4.53 -20.29 -4.86
C LYS A 78 -3.36 -20.45 -3.90
N ASP A 79 -2.63 -19.36 -3.66
CA ASP A 79 -1.51 -19.30 -2.72
C ASP A 79 -1.80 -18.33 -1.57
N SER A 80 -2.26 -18.88 -0.44
CA SER A 80 -2.49 -18.11 0.78
C SER A 80 -1.21 -17.53 1.41
N LYS A 81 -0.01 -17.89 0.92
CA LYS A 81 1.26 -17.29 1.35
C LYS A 81 1.57 -15.99 0.62
N TYR A 82 0.95 -15.73 -0.54
CA TYR A 82 1.14 -14.49 -1.30
C TYR A 82 0.23 -13.37 -0.81
N LEU A 83 0.37 -12.99 0.47
CA LEU A 83 -0.49 -11.98 1.09
C LEU A 83 -0.04 -10.55 0.80
N TYR A 84 1.26 -10.33 0.65
CA TYR A 84 1.83 -9.00 0.46
C TYR A 84 2.23 -8.78 -0.99
N CYS A 85 1.42 -8.00 -1.72
CA CYS A 85 1.60 -7.66 -3.12
C CYS A 85 1.83 -6.16 -3.34
N HIS A 86 2.32 -5.44 -2.33
CA HIS A 86 2.49 -3.99 -2.39
C HIS A 86 3.44 -3.55 -3.51
N VAL A 87 4.60 -4.21 -3.62
CA VAL A 87 5.60 -3.93 -4.68
C VAL A 87 5.06 -4.30 -6.06
N LEU A 88 4.30 -5.40 -6.18
CA LEU A 88 3.59 -5.71 -7.42
C LEU A 88 2.66 -4.56 -7.83
N ALA A 89 1.82 -4.06 -6.91
CA ALA A 89 0.88 -3.00 -7.20
C ALA A 89 1.60 -1.70 -7.65
N HIS A 90 2.76 -1.40 -7.07
CA HIS A 90 3.66 -0.35 -7.57
C HIS A 90 4.02 -0.60 -9.04
N SER A 91 4.57 -1.78 -9.36
CA SER A 91 4.99 -2.13 -10.72
C SER A 91 3.86 -2.03 -11.76
N LEU A 92 2.65 -2.52 -11.43
CA LEU A 92 1.51 -2.49 -12.35
C LEU A 92 1.08 -1.06 -12.72
N SER A 93 0.94 -0.20 -11.71
CA SER A 93 0.54 1.19 -11.89
C SER A 93 1.62 2.05 -12.55
N TYR A 94 2.89 1.73 -12.26
CA TYR A 94 4.05 2.32 -12.93
C TYR A 94 4.03 2.00 -14.44
N LYS A 95 3.81 0.73 -14.81
CA LYS A 95 3.65 0.32 -16.21
C LYS A 95 2.44 0.98 -16.88
N GLU A 96 1.29 1.03 -16.22
CA GLU A 96 0.08 1.65 -16.76
C GLU A 96 0.31 3.14 -17.06
N THR A 97 0.92 3.87 -16.12
CA THR A 97 1.24 5.29 -16.30
C THR A 97 2.27 5.48 -17.41
N GLY A 98 3.20 4.54 -17.59
CA GLY A 98 4.17 4.56 -18.68
C GLY A 98 3.55 4.50 -20.09
N LYS A 99 2.29 4.08 -20.23
CA LYS A 99 1.56 4.08 -21.51
C LYS A 99 1.20 5.50 -21.97
N ASP A 100 0.89 6.40 -21.03
CA ASP A 100 0.58 7.80 -21.29
C ASP A 100 0.81 8.63 -20.00
N LEU A 101 1.95 9.32 -19.93
CA LEU A 101 2.34 10.10 -18.77
C LEU A 101 1.36 11.24 -18.47
N THR A 102 0.54 11.69 -19.42
CA THR A 102 -0.43 12.78 -19.18
C THR A 102 -1.64 12.31 -18.36
N LYS A 103 -1.88 10.99 -18.29
CA LYS A 103 -3.03 10.36 -17.63
C LYS A 103 -2.73 9.79 -16.24
N TRP A 104 -1.57 10.07 -15.66
CA TRP A 104 -1.17 9.58 -14.34
C TRP A 104 -2.24 9.78 -13.24
N LYS A 105 -2.93 10.93 -13.24
CA LYS A 105 -4.05 11.19 -12.31
C LYS A 105 -5.21 10.23 -12.50
N ASP A 106 -5.50 9.79 -13.73
CA ASP A 106 -6.55 8.82 -14.01
C ASP A 106 -6.12 7.41 -13.57
N VAL A 107 -4.83 7.07 -13.71
CA VAL A 107 -4.29 5.80 -13.21
C VAL A 107 -4.42 5.72 -11.69
N VAL A 108 -4.08 6.79 -10.95
CA VAL A 108 -4.29 6.88 -9.49
C VAL A 108 -5.76 6.61 -9.13
N ALA A 109 -6.70 7.18 -9.88
CA ALA A 109 -8.13 7.03 -9.64
C ALA A 109 -8.68 5.63 -9.96
N ARG A 110 -7.95 4.85 -10.75
CA ARG A 110 -8.29 3.47 -11.15
C ARG A 110 -7.66 2.41 -10.25
N CYS A 111 -6.82 2.82 -9.29
CA CYS A 111 -6.20 1.91 -8.35
C CYS A 111 -7.24 1.16 -7.52
N PRO A 112 -7.10 -0.16 -7.32
CA PRO A 112 -8.06 -0.93 -6.53
C PRO A 112 -8.00 -0.53 -5.05
N THR A 113 -9.17 -0.24 -4.48
CA THR A 113 -9.34 0.04 -3.06
C THR A 113 -9.02 -1.18 -2.21
N THR A 114 -8.27 -0.99 -1.12
CA THR A 114 -7.96 -2.03 -0.12
C THR A 114 -7.22 -3.27 -0.63
N MET A 115 -6.58 -3.18 -1.80
CA MET A 115 -5.76 -4.27 -2.34
C MET A 115 -4.27 -3.91 -2.29
N CYS A 116 -3.43 -4.88 -1.92
CA CYS A 116 -1.98 -4.73 -1.90
C CYS A 116 -1.49 -3.51 -1.08
N ASN A 117 -2.15 -3.20 0.04
CA ASN A 117 -1.82 -2.05 0.88
C ASN A 117 -1.68 -0.72 0.07
N ASN A 118 -2.54 -0.51 -0.94
CA ASN A 118 -2.56 0.69 -1.79
C ASN A 118 -1.23 0.98 -2.54
N GLY A 119 -0.42 -0.05 -2.83
CA GLY A 119 0.84 0.11 -3.57
C GLY A 119 0.68 0.77 -4.95
N CYS A 120 -0.49 0.65 -5.56
CA CYS A 120 -0.81 1.20 -6.88
C CYS A 120 -0.68 2.73 -6.99
N GLN A 121 -0.95 3.48 -5.92
CA GLN A 121 -0.85 4.94 -6.00
C GLN A 121 0.61 5.40 -6.14
N HIS A 122 1.54 4.67 -5.51
CA HIS A 122 2.98 4.93 -5.54
C HIS A 122 3.53 4.87 -6.96
N GLY A 123 3.28 3.76 -7.68
CA GLY A 123 3.85 3.58 -9.01
C GLY A 123 3.30 4.56 -10.04
N ALA A 124 2.01 4.89 -9.95
CA ALA A 124 1.40 5.89 -10.81
C ALA A 124 2.01 7.29 -10.62
N LEU A 125 2.24 7.68 -9.36
CA LEU A 125 2.82 8.97 -9.02
C LEU A 125 4.31 9.05 -9.40
N MET A 126 5.08 8.04 -9.02
CA MET A 126 6.52 7.99 -9.28
C MET A 126 6.80 7.98 -10.78
N ARG A 127 6.09 7.16 -11.58
CA ARG A 127 6.33 7.08 -13.03
C ARG A 127 6.17 8.41 -13.75
N ARG A 128 5.29 9.30 -13.29
CA ARG A 128 5.11 10.60 -13.95
C ARG A 128 6.39 11.44 -13.92
N PHE A 129 7.15 11.39 -12.83
CA PHE A 129 8.27 12.30 -12.59
C PHE A 129 9.62 11.59 -12.49
N ASN A 130 9.69 10.27 -12.67
CA ASN A 130 10.90 9.49 -12.40
C ASN A 130 12.10 9.80 -13.32
N SER A 131 11.89 10.58 -14.39
CA SER A 131 12.92 11.07 -15.29
C SER A 131 13.08 12.59 -15.30
N GLU A 132 12.41 13.30 -14.38
CA GLU A 132 12.37 14.76 -14.33
C GLU A 132 12.94 15.27 -13.01
N THR A 133 14.03 16.03 -13.08
CA THR A 133 14.43 16.94 -12.00
C THR A 133 13.99 18.34 -12.40
N LEU A 134 13.13 18.94 -11.58
CA LEU A 134 12.47 20.19 -11.88
C LEU A 134 13.22 21.36 -11.25
N THR A 135 13.24 22.49 -11.96
CA THR A 135 13.68 23.78 -11.41
C THR A 135 12.68 24.30 -10.36
N ASP A 136 13.08 25.28 -9.55
CA ASP A 136 12.19 25.88 -8.54
C ASP A 136 10.90 26.47 -9.16
N ALA A 137 11.02 27.07 -10.34
CA ALA A 137 9.88 27.62 -11.07
C ALA A 137 8.91 26.53 -11.54
N GLU A 138 9.43 25.40 -12.04
CA GLU A 138 8.62 24.25 -12.45
C GLU A 138 7.96 23.57 -11.26
N ILE A 139 8.68 23.41 -10.14
CA ILE A 139 8.12 22.89 -8.89
C ILE A 139 6.97 23.76 -8.40
N THR A 140 7.16 25.08 -8.40
CA THR A 140 6.10 26.03 -8.03
C THR A 140 4.88 25.87 -8.93
N LYS A 141 5.09 25.68 -10.24
CA LYS A 141 4.02 25.48 -11.23
C LYS A 141 3.24 24.17 -11.02
N VAL A 142 3.91 23.07 -10.64
CA VAL A 142 3.24 21.77 -10.42
C VAL A 142 2.69 21.59 -9.01
N THR A 143 3.10 22.40 -8.03
CA THR A 143 2.66 22.29 -6.63
C THR A 143 1.13 22.28 -6.47
N PRO A 144 0.34 23.12 -7.18
CA PRO A 144 -1.13 23.04 -7.13
C PRO A 144 -1.69 21.69 -7.61
N ASP A 145 -1.06 21.06 -8.60
CA ASP A 145 -1.46 19.74 -9.08
C ASP A 145 -1.15 18.66 -8.02
N LEU A 146 0.03 18.74 -7.40
CA LEU A 146 0.43 17.82 -6.33
C LEU A 146 -0.48 17.97 -5.09
N ALA A 147 -0.85 19.19 -4.73
CA ALA A 147 -1.73 19.46 -3.59
C ALA A 147 -3.15 18.89 -3.77
N ASN A 148 -3.59 18.68 -5.02
CA ASN A 148 -4.95 18.27 -5.35
C ASN A 148 -5.06 16.82 -5.88
N VAL A 149 -3.96 16.16 -6.24
CA VAL A 149 -4.05 14.81 -6.84
C VAL A 149 -4.53 13.73 -5.86
N CYS A 150 -4.41 13.95 -4.56
CA CYS A 150 -4.94 13.02 -3.57
C CYS A 150 -6.38 13.35 -3.15
N GLU A 151 -6.93 14.47 -3.62
CA GLU A 151 -8.26 14.93 -3.25
C GLU A 151 -9.35 14.38 -4.20
N PRO A 152 -10.62 14.33 -3.75
CA PRO A 152 -11.73 13.88 -4.56
C PRO A 152 -11.84 14.68 -5.87
N ARG A 153 -12.01 13.98 -7.00
CA ARG A 153 -12.18 14.58 -8.33
C ARG A 153 -12.92 13.63 -9.27
N GLY A 154 -13.84 14.13 -10.08
CA GLY A 154 -14.57 13.30 -11.05
C GLY A 154 -15.20 12.08 -10.36
N LYS A 155 -14.75 10.88 -10.75
CA LYS A 155 -15.19 9.59 -10.15
C LYS A 155 -14.30 9.10 -9.01
N TRP A 156 -13.18 9.77 -8.74
CA TRP A 156 -12.27 9.45 -7.65
C TRP A 156 -12.80 10.07 -6.35
N HIS A 157 -13.23 9.20 -5.45
CA HIS A 157 -13.69 9.57 -4.11
C HIS A 157 -12.91 8.70 -3.11
N PRO A 158 -11.67 9.06 -2.74
CA PRO A 158 -10.87 8.21 -1.87
C PRO A 158 -11.46 8.11 -0.46
N VAL A 159 -11.39 6.94 0.14
CA VAL A 159 -11.43 6.81 1.60
C VAL A 159 -10.15 7.38 2.22
N GLU A 160 -10.15 7.57 3.54
CA GLU A 160 -9.02 8.25 4.21
C GLU A 160 -7.70 7.46 4.11
N VAL A 161 -7.75 6.13 4.15
CA VAL A 161 -6.54 5.30 3.97
C VAL A 161 -5.95 5.48 2.57
N GLU A 162 -6.78 5.52 1.52
CA GLU A 162 -6.32 5.75 0.14
C GLU A 162 -5.77 7.15 -0.03
N ARG A 163 -6.41 8.15 0.60
CA ARG A 163 -5.93 9.52 0.56
C ARG A 163 -4.58 9.66 1.26
N SER A 164 -4.46 9.11 2.47
CA SER A 164 -3.21 9.09 3.24
C SER A 164 -2.09 8.41 2.45
N MET A 165 -2.38 7.28 1.79
CA MET A 165 -1.38 6.57 0.99
C MET A 165 -0.99 7.31 -0.29
N CYS A 166 -1.91 8.05 -0.90
CA CYS A 166 -1.57 8.95 -1.99
C CYS A 166 -0.61 10.06 -1.52
N TYR A 167 -0.82 10.66 -0.35
CA TYR A 167 0.12 11.64 0.21
C TYR A 167 1.47 11.02 0.57
N HIS A 168 1.52 9.76 1.00
CA HIS A 168 2.77 9.02 1.18
C HIS A 168 3.53 8.91 -0.15
N ALA A 169 2.83 8.51 -1.21
CA ALA A 169 3.37 8.43 -2.56
C ALA A 169 3.86 9.78 -3.10
N LEU A 170 3.23 10.91 -2.72
CA LEU A 170 3.77 12.24 -3.01
C LEU A 170 5.14 12.47 -2.36
N GLY A 171 5.38 11.91 -1.18
CA GLY A 171 6.69 11.92 -0.54
C GLY A 171 7.78 11.29 -1.39
N HIS A 172 7.51 10.11 -1.96
CA HIS A 172 8.42 9.43 -2.87
C HIS A 172 8.64 10.25 -4.15
N LEU A 173 7.56 10.74 -4.75
CA LEU A 173 7.60 11.61 -5.94
C LEU A 173 8.44 12.86 -5.70
N ASN A 174 8.33 13.48 -4.53
CA ASN A 174 9.06 14.70 -4.19
C ASN A 174 10.58 14.50 -4.33
N MET A 175 11.10 13.31 -4.03
CA MET A 175 12.53 13.00 -4.22
C MET A 175 12.97 13.06 -5.68
N PHE A 176 12.10 12.71 -6.63
CA PHE A 176 12.43 12.79 -8.06
C PHE A 176 12.43 14.24 -8.55
N VAL A 177 11.35 14.97 -8.28
CA VAL A 177 11.19 16.36 -8.78
C VAL A 177 12.22 17.31 -8.19
N THR A 178 12.77 17.02 -7.01
CA THR A 178 13.84 17.82 -6.39
C THR A 178 15.25 17.32 -6.71
N GLY A 179 15.41 16.21 -7.45
CA GLY A 179 16.72 15.63 -7.74
C GLY A 179 17.43 15.13 -6.50
N ALA A 180 16.69 14.48 -5.59
CA ALA A 180 17.15 13.96 -4.31
C ALA A 180 17.62 15.04 -3.29
N ASP A 181 17.25 16.30 -3.46
CA ASP A 181 17.40 17.30 -2.39
C ASP A 181 16.37 17.02 -1.28
N VAL A 182 16.81 16.27 -0.26
CA VAL A 182 15.94 15.78 0.82
C VAL A 182 15.27 16.94 1.58
N LYS A 183 15.98 18.05 1.82
CA LYS A 183 15.40 19.20 2.54
C LYS A 183 14.29 19.84 1.73
N LYS A 184 14.52 20.01 0.42
CA LYS A 184 13.51 20.54 -0.50
C LYS A 184 12.32 19.61 -0.64
N SER A 185 12.54 18.29 -0.68
CA SER A 185 11.47 17.28 -0.72
C SER A 185 10.58 17.32 0.53
N VAL A 186 11.18 17.42 1.71
CA VAL A 186 10.46 17.58 2.99
C VAL A 186 9.71 18.93 3.01
N GLY A 187 10.32 20.01 2.52
CA GLY A 187 9.65 21.31 2.39
C GLY A 187 8.42 21.25 1.48
N LEU A 188 8.48 20.49 0.37
CA LEU A 188 7.32 20.26 -0.48
C LEU A 188 6.19 19.52 0.25
N CYS A 189 6.52 18.54 1.10
CA CYS A 189 5.52 17.87 1.94
C CYS A 189 4.80 18.84 2.90
N GLN A 190 5.49 19.87 3.40
CA GLN A 190 4.85 20.90 4.23
C GLN A 190 3.84 21.73 3.42
N ASN A 191 4.18 22.06 2.17
CA ASN A 191 3.33 22.83 1.27
C ASN A 191 2.09 22.06 0.80
N VAL A 192 2.25 20.77 0.48
CA VAL A 192 1.14 19.96 -0.07
C VAL A 192 0.38 19.19 1.00
N GLY A 193 0.96 18.95 2.18
CA GLY A 193 0.38 18.09 3.22
C GLY A 193 -0.68 18.77 4.08
N THR A 194 -0.64 20.09 4.23
CA THR A 194 -1.63 20.84 5.03
C THR A 194 -2.83 21.17 4.18
N LYS A 195 -4.04 20.81 4.65
CA LYS A 195 -5.29 21.10 3.94
C LYS A 195 -6.02 22.29 4.56
N PRO A 196 -6.77 23.08 3.76
CA PRO A 196 -7.56 24.19 4.28
C PRO A 196 -8.63 23.79 5.32
N ASP A 197 -9.06 22.53 5.32
CA ASP A 197 -10.04 21.99 6.25
C ASP A 197 -9.43 21.41 7.55
N GLY A 198 -8.12 21.64 7.77
CA GLY A 198 -7.42 21.22 8.98
C GLY A 198 -6.82 19.80 8.92
N ARG A 199 -7.09 19.02 7.85
CA ARG A 199 -6.39 17.74 7.65
C ARG A 199 -4.89 17.99 7.43
N ASN A 200 -4.06 17.08 7.95
CA ASN A 200 -2.61 17.19 7.90
C ASN A 200 -1.97 15.86 7.49
N TYR A 201 -1.30 15.86 6.34
CA TYR A 201 -0.59 14.73 5.76
C TYR A 201 0.94 14.94 5.73
N ILE A 202 1.46 15.96 6.43
CA ILE A 202 2.89 16.27 6.44
C ILE A 202 3.70 15.06 6.91
N GLN A 203 3.30 14.42 8.01
CA GLN A 203 3.96 13.23 8.52
C GLN A 203 4.05 12.15 7.44
N THR A 204 2.90 11.74 6.89
CA THR A 204 2.84 10.63 5.93
C THR A 204 3.60 10.91 4.64
N CYS A 205 3.54 12.15 4.13
CA CYS A 205 4.36 12.56 2.99
C CYS A 205 5.85 12.54 3.32
N THR A 206 6.23 13.06 4.49
CA THR A 206 7.64 13.10 4.92
C THR A 206 8.21 11.69 5.10
N GLU A 207 7.42 10.77 5.65
CA GLU A 207 7.75 9.35 5.73
C GLU A 207 8.03 8.76 4.33
N GLY A 208 7.19 9.05 3.32
CA GLY A 208 7.44 8.61 1.94
C GLY A 208 8.74 9.17 1.35
N THR A 209 9.05 10.45 1.60
CA THR A 209 10.31 11.07 1.18
C THR A 209 11.52 10.36 1.77
N LEU A 210 11.49 10.07 3.08
CA LEU A 210 12.61 9.46 3.79
C LEU A 210 12.69 7.95 3.52
N MET A 211 11.56 7.30 3.28
CA MET A 211 11.49 5.90 2.88
C MET A 211 12.21 5.67 1.54
N THR A 212 12.16 6.60 0.57
CA THR A 212 12.94 6.49 -0.68
C THR A 212 14.45 6.34 -0.43
N ILE A 213 14.96 6.93 0.65
CA ILE A 213 16.39 6.88 1.01
C ILE A 213 16.76 5.52 1.60
N TYR A 214 15.96 5.03 2.54
CA TYR A 214 16.27 3.79 3.28
C TYR A 214 15.78 2.52 2.59
N GLN A 215 14.77 2.62 1.73
CA GLN A 215 14.05 1.50 1.13
C GLN A 215 13.84 1.68 -0.40
N PRO A 216 14.86 2.03 -1.20
CA PRO A 216 14.70 2.22 -2.64
C PRO A 216 14.32 0.90 -3.35
N LEU A 217 13.19 0.89 -4.07
CA LEU A 217 12.61 -0.33 -4.65
C LEU A 217 13.07 -0.56 -6.10
N GLU A 218 12.95 0.46 -6.95
CA GLU A 218 13.28 0.35 -8.37
C GLU A 218 14.74 0.72 -8.65
N ALA A 219 15.21 0.44 -9.87
CA ALA A 219 16.57 0.80 -10.29
C ALA A 219 16.77 2.33 -10.28
N GLU A 220 15.74 3.07 -10.67
CA GLU A 220 15.70 4.53 -10.67
C GLU A 220 15.75 5.09 -9.25
N ASP A 221 15.02 4.50 -8.29
CA ASP A 221 15.08 4.89 -6.88
C ASP A 221 16.51 4.74 -6.35
N ARG A 222 17.11 3.57 -6.59
CA ARG A 222 18.49 3.27 -6.17
C ARG A 222 19.51 4.22 -6.80
N ALA A 223 19.30 4.58 -8.07
CA ALA A 223 20.16 5.53 -8.77
C ALA A 223 19.99 6.95 -8.19
N LEU A 224 18.76 7.37 -7.92
CA LEU A 224 18.41 8.68 -7.39
C LEU A 224 19.06 8.95 -6.04
N VAL A 225 19.03 7.97 -5.12
CA VAL A 225 19.56 8.14 -3.75
C VAL A 225 21.01 7.66 -3.60
N LYS A 226 21.66 7.29 -4.71
CA LYS A 226 23.04 6.81 -4.69
C LYS A 226 23.97 7.87 -4.09
N GLY A 227 24.63 7.53 -2.99
CA GLY A 227 25.58 8.41 -2.29
C GLY A 227 24.99 9.27 -1.17
N ILE A 228 23.66 9.28 -0.98
CA ILE A 228 23.02 9.96 0.17
C ILE A 228 22.46 9.01 1.21
N VAL A 229 22.39 7.70 0.93
CA VAL A 229 21.89 6.68 1.87
C VAL A 229 22.80 6.63 3.11
N PRO A 230 22.28 6.92 4.32
CA PRO A 230 23.07 6.85 5.55
C PRO A 230 23.43 5.41 5.91
N THR A 231 24.55 5.23 6.61
CA THR A 231 24.88 3.98 7.31
C THR A 231 24.27 4.01 8.71
N LYS A 232 24.34 2.89 9.42
CA LYS A 232 23.92 2.83 10.83
C LYS A 232 24.63 3.88 11.69
N GLU A 233 25.92 4.13 11.43
CA GLU A 233 26.77 5.07 12.15
C GLU A 233 26.48 6.53 11.77
N SER A 234 26.16 6.81 10.50
CA SER A 234 25.87 8.16 10.03
C SER A 234 24.39 8.56 10.08
N MET A 235 23.49 7.63 10.39
CA MET A 235 22.04 7.89 10.46
C MET A 235 21.70 9.04 11.42
N ALA A 236 22.27 9.03 12.62
CA ALA A 236 21.96 10.05 13.62
C ALA A 236 22.42 11.47 13.20
N SER A 237 23.59 11.60 12.57
CA SER A 237 24.06 12.89 12.05
C SER A 237 23.26 13.32 10.82
N PHE A 238 22.86 12.37 9.98
CA PHE A 238 21.97 12.63 8.86
C PHE A 238 20.61 13.16 9.33
N CYS A 239 19.96 12.53 10.30
CA CYS A 239 18.64 12.96 10.78
C CYS A 239 18.67 14.32 11.51
N LYS A 240 19.79 14.68 12.15
CA LYS A 240 19.97 15.99 12.82
C LYS A 240 19.87 17.20 11.91
N GLN A 241 19.89 17.03 10.58
CA GLN A 241 19.68 18.13 9.65
C GLN A 241 18.21 18.58 9.57
N PHE A 242 17.29 17.81 10.14
CA PHE A 242 15.86 18.08 10.20
C PHE A 242 15.42 18.46 11.62
N MET A 243 14.23 19.02 11.74
CA MET A 243 13.59 19.37 13.02
C MET A 243 12.14 18.89 13.03
N GLY A 244 11.57 18.74 14.23
CA GLY A 244 10.17 18.34 14.42
C GLY A 244 9.85 17.00 13.76
N GLU A 245 8.69 16.90 13.11
CA GLU A 245 8.19 15.65 12.49
C GLU A 245 9.20 15.03 11.51
N ALA A 246 9.95 15.83 10.75
CA ALA A 246 10.92 15.31 9.80
C ALA A 246 12.14 14.64 10.48
N TYR A 247 12.55 15.13 11.66
CA TYR A 247 13.57 14.48 12.47
C TYR A 247 13.10 13.09 12.93
N HIS A 248 11.87 13.02 13.46
CA HIS A 248 11.30 11.77 13.96
C HIS A 248 11.02 10.76 12.84
N ALA A 249 10.45 11.21 11.71
CA ALA A 249 10.24 10.38 10.54
C ALA A 249 11.57 9.79 10.01
N CYS A 250 12.66 10.57 10.03
CA CYS A 250 13.98 10.10 9.60
C CYS A 250 14.47 8.93 10.45
N HIS A 251 14.32 9.04 11.77
CA HIS A 251 14.63 7.95 12.69
C HIS A 251 13.73 6.72 12.45
N ARG A 252 12.41 6.90 12.32
CA ARG A 252 11.46 5.78 12.10
C ARG A 252 11.72 5.03 10.80
N GLU A 253 11.97 5.74 9.70
CA GLU A 253 12.21 5.14 8.38
C GLU A 253 13.60 4.50 8.26
N SER A 254 14.51 4.75 9.21
CA SER A 254 15.85 4.15 9.23
C SER A 254 15.89 2.68 9.66
N TRP A 255 14.74 2.08 10.01
CA TRP A 255 14.64 0.70 10.48
C TRP A 255 15.35 -0.37 9.60
N PRO A 256 15.49 -0.23 8.26
CA PRO A 256 16.22 -1.23 7.47
C PRO A 256 17.68 -1.38 7.88
N LEU A 257 18.29 -0.31 8.42
CA LEU A 257 19.65 -0.34 8.98
C LEU A 257 19.75 -1.13 10.30
N PHE A 258 18.60 -1.46 10.89
CA PHE A 258 18.45 -2.09 12.20
C PHE A 258 17.59 -3.35 12.15
N VAL A 259 17.41 -3.97 10.97
CA VAL A 259 16.48 -5.10 10.74
C VAL A 259 16.64 -6.23 11.77
N ASP A 260 17.88 -6.63 12.08
CA ASP A 260 18.18 -7.69 13.06
C ASP A 260 17.83 -7.30 14.51
N GLN A 261 17.81 -6.00 14.81
CA GLN A 261 17.40 -5.49 16.11
C GLN A 261 15.88 -5.38 16.21
N VAL A 262 15.23 -4.72 15.25
CA VAL A 262 13.79 -4.40 15.34
C VAL A 262 12.88 -5.63 15.31
N HIS A 263 13.35 -6.76 14.77
CA HIS A 263 12.63 -8.04 14.82
C HIS A 263 12.64 -8.74 16.18
N ARG A 264 13.26 -8.13 17.20
CA ARG A 264 13.24 -8.61 18.59
C ARG A 264 12.61 -7.55 19.50
N PRO A 265 11.84 -7.95 20.53
CA PRO A 265 11.16 -6.99 21.41
C PRO A 265 12.11 -5.99 22.08
N ASP A 266 13.24 -6.47 22.62
CA ASP A 266 14.29 -5.63 23.24
C ASP A 266 14.96 -4.71 22.23
N GLY A 267 15.22 -5.20 21.01
CA GLY A 267 15.80 -4.39 19.95
C GLY A 267 14.84 -3.33 19.40
N LEU A 268 13.53 -3.61 19.34
CA LEU A 268 12.52 -2.60 19.02
C LEU A 268 12.45 -1.51 20.10
N VAL A 269 12.51 -1.90 21.38
CA VAL A 269 12.54 -0.94 22.50
C VAL A 269 13.76 -0.02 22.38
N ALA A 270 14.94 -0.59 22.14
CA ALA A 270 16.15 0.19 21.93
C ALA A 270 16.04 1.12 20.71
N PHE A 271 15.52 0.62 19.58
CA PHE A 271 15.35 1.41 18.36
C PHE A 271 14.43 2.62 18.56
N CYS A 272 13.31 2.46 19.27
CA CYS A 272 12.36 3.54 19.51
C CYS A 272 12.71 4.43 20.71
N SER A 273 13.82 4.19 21.41
CA SER A 273 14.27 4.99 22.57
C SER A 273 15.09 6.24 22.21
N TYR A 274 15.18 6.60 20.93
CA TYR A 274 15.97 7.75 20.46
C TYR A 274 15.43 9.13 20.91
N THR A 275 14.22 9.18 21.48
CA THR A 275 13.55 10.39 21.95
C THR A 275 12.82 10.12 23.25
N ASP A 276 12.76 11.11 24.14
CA ASP A 276 11.98 11.05 25.39
C ASP A 276 10.50 11.45 25.19
N ASP A 277 10.13 11.93 24.00
CA ASP A 277 8.73 12.24 23.68
C ASP A 277 7.92 10.96 23.46
N MET A 278 7.05 10.64 24.43
CA MET A 278 6.19 9.45 24.40
C MET A 278 5.26 9.38 23.19
N SER A 279 4.84 10.52 22.62
CA SER A 279 4.03 10.54 21.40
C SER A 279 4.85 10.03 20.20
N GLU A 280 6.09 10.51 20.08
CA GLU A 280 7.00 10.11 19.00
C GLU A 280 7.51 8.68 19.17
N GLN A 281 7.74 8.23 20.41
CA GLN A 281 7.97 6.81 20.68
C GLN A 281 6.78 5.96 20.21
N ARG A 282 5.55 6.31 20.58
CA ARG A 282 4.35 5.58 20.15
C ARG A 282 4.22 5.50 18.62
N LYS A 283 4.51 6.60 17.90
CA LYS A 283 4.59 6.58 16.43
C LYS A 283 5.66 5.62 15.92
N CYS A 284 6.86 5.63 16.52
CA CYS A 284 7.94 4.70 16.18
C CYS A 284 7.51 3.24 16.32
N TYR A 285 6.93 2.87 17.47
CA TYR A 285 6.42 1.52 17.68
C TYR A 285 5.34 1.18 16.64
N ALA A 286 4.34 2.05 16.43
CA ALA A 286 3.26 1.78 15.49
C ALA A 286 3.77 1.54 14.05
N THR A 287 4.75 2.32 13.59
CA THR A 287 5.38 2.15 12.27
C THR A 287 6.17 0.84 12.21
N ALA A 288 7.07 0.58 13.16
CA ALA A 288 7.88 -0.64 13.16
C ALA A 288 7.02 -1.91 13.29
N LEU A 289 5.95 -1.86 14.09
CA LEU A 289 5.01 -2.97 14.26
C LEU A 289 4.25 -3.31 12.97
N ASN A 290 4.01 -2.35 12.08
CA ASN A 290 3.45 -2.65 10.76
C ASN A 290 4.39 -3.54 9.92
N ILE A 291 5.71 -3.37 10.07
CA ILE A 291 6.73 -4.17 9.37
C ILE A 291 6.90 -5.52 10.04
N ILE A 292 7.05 -5.53 11.37
CA ILE A 292 7.22 -6.76 12.17
C ILE A 292 6.02 -7.69 11.98
N THR A 293 4.80 -7.15 11.91
CA THR A 293 3.61 -7.98 11.66
C THR A 293 3.69 -8.71 10.33
N VAL A 294 4.12 -8.03 9.26
CA VAL A 294 4.32 -8.65 7.94
C VAL A 294 5.33 -9.80 8.05
N TYR A 295 6.45 -9.56 8.72
CA TYR A 295 7.50 -10.58 8.94
C TYR A 295 7.00 -11.80 9.73
N LEU A 296 6.23 -11.57 10.81
CA LEU A 296 5.73 -12.66 11.67
C LEU A 296 4.57 -13.44 11.05
N VAL A 297 3.82 -12.84 10.12
CA VAL A 297 2.62 -13.44 9.53
C VAL A 297 2.93 -14.23 8.26
N ILE A 298 3.72 -13.66 7.35
CA ILE A 298 3.91 -14.24 6.02
C ILE A 298 4.68 -15.55 6.14
N GLY A 299 4.12 -16.62 5.55
CA GLY A 299 4.74 -17.94 5.55
C GLY A 299 4.72 -18.68 6.89
N ASN A 300 4.03 -18.17 7.91
CA ASN A 300 4.01 -18.74 9.25
C ASN A 300 2.63 -19.32 9.61
N GLU A 301 2.56 -20.62 9.90
CA GLU A 301 1.32 -21.30 10.30
C GLU A 301 0.84 -20.84 11.69
N ASN A 302 1.77 -20.63 12.64
CA ASN A 302 1.48 -20.18 14.01
C ASN A 302 1.60 -18.65 14.19
N LYS A 303 1.20 -17.89 13.16
CA LYS A 303 1.34 -16.42 13.12
C LYS A 303 0.76 -15.68 14.34
N THR A 304 -0.41 -16.09 14.83
CA THR A 304 -1.06 -15.44 15.98
C THR A 304 -0.29 -15.65 17.27
N ASP A 305 0.35 -16.81 17.44
CA ASP A 305 1.16 -17.13 18.61
C ASP A 305 2.46 -16.32 18.59
N LYS A 306 3.13 -16.26 17.44
CA LYS A 306 4.33 -15.44 17.26
C LYS A 306 4.09 -13.96 17.54
N ILE A 307 2.98 -13.40 17.06
CA ILE A 307 2.58 -12.02 17.37
C ILE A 307 2.33 -11.86 18.87
N SER A 308 1.57 -12.79 19.47
CA SER A 308 1.27 -12.74 20.91
C SER A 308 2.54 -12.76 21.77
N ASP A 309 3.49 -13.63 21.46
CA ASP A 309 4.74 -13.76 22.21
C ASP A 309 5.59 -12.49 22.06
N PHE A 310 5.67 -11.94 20.84
CA PHE A 310 6.36 -10.68 20.59
C PHE A 310 5.72 -9.52 21.38
N CYS A 311 4.40 -9.34 21.28
CA CYS A 311 3.70 -8.23 21.92
C CYS A 311 3.77 -8.28 23.45
N ARG A 312 3.74 -9.47 24.04
CA ARG A 312 3.84 -9.64 25.51
C ARG A 312 5.21 -9.33 26.07
N ALA A 313 6.25 -9.41 25.25
CA ALA A 313 7.60 -9.07 25.64
C ALA A 313 7.88 -7.55 25.58
N LEU A 314 6.94 -6.75 25.07
CA LEU A 314 7.07 -5.29 25.05
C LEU A 314 6.62 -4.69 26.39
N PRO A 315 7.26 -3.60 26.84
CA PRO A 315 6.96 -3.00 28.14
C PRO A 315 5.65 -2.20 28.12
N GLY A 316 4.89 -2.29 29.21
CA GLY A 316 3.73 -1.45 29.49
C GLY A 316 2.70 -1.40 28.36
N ASP A 317 2.25 -0.18 28.03
CA ASP A 317 1.24 0.08 27.00
C ASP A 317 1.68 -0.30 25.58
N PHE A 318 2.97 -0.55 25.33
CA PHE A 318 3.43 -0.94 24.00
C PHE A 318 2.99 -2.35 23.62
N GLY A 319 2.70 -3.22 24.60
CA GLY A 319 2.05 -4.51 24.34
C GLY A 319 0.65 -4.34 23.76
N ASN A 320 -0.14 -3.42 24.31
CA ASN A 320 -1.46 -3.05 23.77
C ASN A 320 -1.37 -2.49 22.35
N LEU A 321 -0.45 -1.54 22.14
CA LEU A 321 -0.22 -0.95 20.83
C LEU A 321 0.20 -1.99 19.79
N CYS A 322 0.99 -3.00 20.20
CA CYS A 322 1.43 -4.11 19.36
C CYS A 322 0.26 -4.96 18.86
N PHE A 323 -0.63 -5.43 19.75
CA PHE A 323 -1.80 -6.19 19.33
C PHE A 323 -2.70 -5.41 18.38
N ALA A 324 -2.99 -4.14 18.72
CA ALA A 324 -3.83 -3.26 17.90
C ALA A 324 -3.22 -2.99 16.52
N SER A 325 -1.93 -2.67 16.46
CA SER A 325 -1.22 -2.39 15.21
C SER A 325 -1.08 -3.65 14.35
N ALA A 326 -0.82 -4.81 14.96
CA ALA A 326 -0.76 -6.08 14.25
C ALA A 326 -2.11 -6.48 13.64
N ALA A 327 -3.19 -6.40 14.42
CA ALA A 327 -4.53 -6.69 13.92
C ALA A 327 -4.94 -5.72 12.79
N ARG A 328 -4.71 -4.41 12.96
CA ARG A 328 -4.95 -3.42 11.90
C ARG A 328 -4.15 -3.76 10.64
N ARG A 329 -2.86 -4.08 10.79
CA ARG A 329 -1.96 -4.34 9.67
C ARG A 329 -2.43 -5.54 8.83
N MET A 330 -2.98 -6.58 9.47
CA MET A 330 -3.58 -7.71 8.76
C MET A 330 -4.68 -7.25 7.78
N VAL A 331 -5.62 -6.42 8.25
CA VAL A 331 -6.72 -5.89 7.42
C VAL A 331 -6.19 -4.94 6.35
N GLN A 332 -5.17 -4.15 6.66
CA GLN A 332 -4.55 -3.23 5.73
C GLN A 332 -3.83 -3.95 4.57
N ILE A 333 -3.27 -5.14 4.81
CA ILE A 333 -2.65 -5.98 3.78
C ILE A 333 -3.73 -6.49 2.81
N ASP A 334 -4.76 -7.15 3.34
CA ASP A 334 -5.95 -7.59 2.60
C ASP A 334 -7.12 -7.71 3.60
N PRO A 335 -8.28 -7.06 3.33
CA PRO A 335 -9.50 -7.20 4.13
C PRO A 335 -9.92 -8.64 4.45
N LYS A 336 -9.60 -9.61 3.60
CA LYS A 336 -9.91 -11.04 3.83
C LYS A 336 -9.18 -11.61 5.06
N LEU A 337 -8.13 -10.94 5.53
CA LEU A 337 -7.38 -11.33 6.72
C LEU A 337 -8.07 -10.93 8.03
N ILE A 338 -9.28 -10.36 7.98
CA ILE A 338 -10.06 -9.96 9.16
C ILE A 338 -10.22 -11.10 10.19
N THR A 339 -10.46 -12.34 9.78
CA THR A 339 -10.55 -13.47 10.72
C THR A 339 -9.24 -13.65 11.51
N GLY A 340 -8.09 -13.49 10.85
CA GLY A 340 -6.79 -13.52 11.51
C GLY A 340 -6.56 -12.31 12.42
N ALA A 341 -7.01 -11.12 12.01
CA ALA A 341 -6.97 -9.91 12.83
C ALA A 341 -7.81 -10.05 14.12
N LEU A 342 -9.03 -10.60 14.01
CA LEU A 342 -9.89 -10.85 15.16
C LEU A 342 -9.28 -11.91 16.09
N ALA A 343 -8.63 -12.95 15.53
CA ALA A 343 -7.91 -13.94 16.34
C ALA A 343 -6.77 -13.33 17.17
N ILE A 344 -6.06 -12.33 16.63
CA ILE A 344 -5.06 -11.54 17.37
C ILE A 344 -5.73 -10.80 18.55
N CYS A 345 -6.87 -10.14 18.31
CA CYS A 345 -7.59 -9.42 19.38
C CYS A 345 -8.19 -10.34 20.45
N VAL A 346 -8.72 -11.51 20.06
CA VAL A 346 -9.17 -12.53 21.03
C VAL A 346 -7.99 -13.01 21.88
N LYS A 347 -6.82 -13.23 21.26
CA LYS A 347 -5.63 -13.62 22.02
C LYS A 347 -5.16 -12.52 22.98
N ALA A 348 -5.23 -11.26 22.55
CA ALA A 348 -4.97 -10.10 23.41
C ALA A 348 -5.94 -10.02 24.61
N ALA A 349 -7.21 -10.40 24.42
CA ALA A 349 -8.22 -10.39 25.48
C ALA A 349 -7.86 -11.30 26.66
N HIS A 350 -7.16 -12.43 26.44
CA HIS A 350 -6.67 -13.29 27.53
C HIS A 350 -5.68 -12.57 28.46
N TYR A 351 -5.07 -11.48 27.99
CA TYR A 351 -4.14 -10.65 28.76
C TYR A 351 -4.75 -9.30 29.17
N GLN A 352 -6.07 -9.14 29.04
CA GLN A 352 -6.79 -7.88 29.30
C GLN A 352 -6.41 -6.73 28.34
N LEU A 353 -5.91 -7.09 27.14
CA LEU A 353 -5.47 -6.15 26.10
C LEU A 353 -6.40 -6.14 24.87
N GLY A 354 -7.51 -6.87 24.93
CA GLY A 354 -8.41 -7.11 23.80
C GLY A 354 -9.20 -5.89 23.34
N ASP A 355 -9.69 -5.08 24.26
CA ASP A 355 -10.61 -3.97 23.96
C ASP A 355 -9.95 -2.92 23.06
N GLN A 356 -8.70 -2.54 23.35
CA GLN A 356 -7.96 -1.60 22.51
C GLN A 356 -7.73 -2.16 21.10
N CYS A 357 -7.47 -3.47 20.98
CA CYS A 357 -7.30 -4.13 19.69
C CYS A 357 -8.60 -4.09 18.86
N PHE A 358 -9.75 -4.45 19.44
CA PHE A 358 -11.04 -4.37 18.74
C PHE A 358 -11.43 -2.94 18.38
N ASN A 359 -11.21 -1.99 19.30
CA ASN A 359 -11.47 -0.57 19.04
C ASN A 359 -10.64 -0.04 17.87
N GLU A 360 -9.36 -0.45 17.75
CA GLU A 360 -8.52 -0.05 16.63
C GLU A 360 -9.04 -0.59 15.30
N LEU A 361 -9.52 -1.84 15.26
CA LEU A 361 -10.14 -2.39 14.04
C LEU A 361 -11.41 -1.65 13.64
N ILE A 362 -12.27 -1.31 14.62
CA ILE A 362 -13.50 -0.51 14.38
C ILE A 362 -13.15 0.89 13.90
N ARG A 363 -12.17 1.55 14.53
CA ARG A 363 -11.70 2.88 14.09
C ARG A 363 -11.16 2.81 12.67
N PHE A 364 -10.31 1.82 12.39
CA PHE A 364 -9.69 1.65 11.08
C PHE A 364 -10.71 1.40 9.97
N SER A 365 -11.81 0.70 10.25
CA SER A 365 -12.86 0.44 9.26
C SER A 365 -13.50 1.73 8.73
N SER A 366 -13.71 2.73 9.60
CA SER A 366 -14.22 4.05 9.20
C SER A 366 -13.26 4.84 8.30
N LEU A 367 -11.98 4.49 8.31
CA LEU A 367 -10.96 5.10 7.44
C LEU A 367 -10.78 4.33 6.13
N THR A 368 -11.21 3.06 6.10
CA THR A 368 -10.90 2.09 5.04
C THR A 368 -12.08 1.89 4.08
N TYR A 369 -13.31 2.08 4.56
CA TYR A 369 -14.50 1.82 3.76
C TYR A 369 -15.35 3.08 3.64
N HIS A 370 -16.06 3.19 2.51
CA HIS A 370 -17.10 4.19 2.38
C HIS A 370 -18.22 3.94 3.37
N LYS A 371 -18.66 5.01 4.02
CA LYS A 371 -19.81 5.02 4.91
C LYS A 371 -21.05 4.44 4.20
N GLY A 372 -21.72 3.49 4.85
CA GLY A 372 -22.91 2.83 4.30
C GLY A 372 -22.67 1.83 3.15
N SER A 373 -21.42 1.55 2.76
CA SER A 373 -21.13 0.55 1.72
C SER A 373 -21.45 -0.89 2.16
N GLU A 374 -21.70 -1.78 1.19
CA GLU A 374 -21.85 -3.21 1.48
C GLU A 374 -20.57 -3.80 2.10
N ASP A 375 -19.40 -3.27 1.72
CA ASP A 375 -18.11 -3.70 2.24
C ASP A 375 -17.97 -3.48 3.75
N ILE A 376 -18.39 -2.31 4.26
CA ILE A 376 -18.37 -2.06 5.71
C ILE A 376 -19.37 -2.96 6.45
N GLY A 377 -20.52 -3.25 5.85
CA GLY A 377 -21.50 -4.19 6.39
C GLY A 377 -20.92 -5.61 6.51
N ARG A 378 -20.26 -6.10 5.46
CA ARG A 378 -19.54 -7.39 5.47
C ARG A 378 -18.42 -7.41 6.50
N TYR A 379 -17.61 -6.36 6.55
CA TYR A 379 -16.51 -6.22 7.51
C TYR A 379 -17.02 -6.27 8.96
N CYS A 380 -17.96 -5.40 9.33
CA CYS A 380 -18.53 -5.38 10.68
C CYS A 380 -19.28 -6.66 11.03
N GLY A 381 -19.88 -7.34 10.06
CA GLY A 381 -20.55 -8.63 10.25
C GLY A 381 -19.63 -9.75 10.74
N THR A 382 -18.31 -9.61 10.61
CA THR A 382 -17.32 -10.60 11.10
C THR A 382 -17.01 -10.47 12.60
N PHE A 383 -17.32 -9.33 13.21
CA PHE A 383 -17.00 -9.11 14.63
C PHE A 383 -17.91 -9.95 15.55
N PRO A 384 -17.40 -10.41 16.70
CA PRO A 384 -18.20 -11.17 17.65
C PRO A 384 -19.06 -10.27 18.56
N GLY A 385 -20.28 -10.70 18.85
CA GLY A 385 -21.15 -10.13 19.90
C GLY A 385 -21.30 -8.60 19.82
N ALA A 386 -21.12 -7.92 20.96
CA ALA A 386 -21.26 -6.48 21.09
C ALA A 386 -20.30 -5.66 20.19
N TRP A 387 -19.17 -6.25 19.78
CA TRP A 387 -18.24 -5.56 18.86
C TRP A 387 -18.82 -5.38 17.46
N ARG A 388 -19.70 -6.28 17.01
CA ARG A 388 -20.42 -6.13 15.73
C ARG A 388 -21.33 -4.92 15.77
N GLU A 389 -22.13 -4.79 16.83
CA GLU A 389 -23.05 -3.67 17.00
C GLU A 389 -22.28 -2.35 17.08
N LYS A 390 -21.20 -2.31 17.86
CA LYS A 390 -20.32 -1.14 17.96
C LYS A 390 -19.69 -0.77 16.62
N CYS A 391 -19.24 -1.75 15.84
CA CYS A 391 -18.70 -1.51 14.49
C CYS A 391 -19.75 -0.91 13.56
N LEU A 392 -20.97 -1.47 13.56
CA LEU A 392 -22.07 -0.97 12.73
C LEU A 392 -22.48 0.45 13.14
N GLN A 393 -22.64 0.73 14.44
CA GLN A 393 -22.99 2.06 14.95
C GLN A 393 -21.95 3.12 14.59
N ASN A 394 -20.66 2.78 14.66
CA ASN A 394 -19.57 3.69 14.30
C ASN A 394 -19.56 4.05 12.80
N ASN A 395 -20.19 3.24 11.95
CA ASN A 395 -20.13 3.36 10.50
C ASN A 395 -21.50 3.65 9.84
N GLN A 396 -22.54 3.85 10.65
CA GLN A 396 -23.83 4.45 10.26
C GLN A 396 -23.73 5.96 10.23
#